data_AF-A0A2P6W0V2-F1
#
_entry.id   AF-A0A2P6W0V2-F1
#
_cell.length_a   1.000
_cell.length_b   1.000
_cell.length_c   1.000
_cell.angle_alpha   90.00
_cell.angle_beta   90.00
_cell.angle_gamma   90.00
#
_symmetry.space_group_name_H-M   'P 1'
#
loop_
_entity.id
_entity.type
_entity.pdbx_description
1 polymer ?
#
loop_
_entity_poly.entity_id
_entity_poly.type
_entity_poly.pdbx_seq_one_letter_code
_entity_poly.pdbx_strand_id
1 'polypeptide(L)'
;MENQLIIAGAALLILGITVYGVSDMKVGEYEDASGIFDRALDDSAQQTYSNWQTAKTGGFILTGVGAVLLVTSTILALKESS
;
A
#
# COMPACT_ATOMS: atom_id res chain seq x y z
N MET A 1 5.17 -13.73 21.89
CA MET A 1 5.18 -13.72 20.41
C MET A 1 4.01 -12.90 19.84
N GLU A 2 2.84 -12.89 20.46
CA GLU A 2 1.68 -12.11 20.00
C GLU A 2 1.92 -10.59 19.88
N ASN A 3 2.59 -9.96 20.86
CA ASN A 3 2.93 -8.54 20.75
C ASN A 3 3.77 -8.22 19.51
N GLN A 4 4.64 -9.14 19.06
CA GLN A 4 5.44 -8.93 17.86
C GLN A 4 4.59 -9.01 16.59
N LEU A 5 3.59 -9.90 16.55
CA LEU A 5 2.65 -10.02 15.43
C LEU A 5 1.71 -8.80 15.34
N ILE A 6 1.23 -8.29 16.49
CA ILE A 6 0.41 -7.07 16.55
C ILE A 6 1.23 -5.87 16.04
N ILE A 7 2.46 -5.71 16.51
CA ILE A 7 3.36 -4.63 16.07
C ILE A 7 3.66 -4.76 14.57
N ALA A 8 3.95 -5.96 14.08
CA ALA A 8 4.20 -6.20 12.66
C ALA A 8 2.97 -5.89 11.80
N GLY A 9 1.78 -6.34 12.22
CA GLY A 9 0.52 -6.05 11.54
C GLY A 9 0.22 -4.56 11.47
N ALA A 10 0.37 -3.84 12.60
CA ALA A 10 0.20 -2.40 12.65
C ALA A 10 1.22 -1.65 11.77
N ALA A 11 2.49 -2.07 11.79
CA ALA A 11 3.52 -1.46 10.95
C ALA A 11 3.23 -1.64 9.45
N LEU A 12 2.87 -2.86 9.03
CA LEU A 12 2.51 -3.14 7.63
C LEU A 12 1.26 -2.38 7.19
N LEU A 13 0.28 -2.24 8.08
CA LEU A 13 -0.93 -1.47 7.83
C LEU A 13 -0.61 0.01 7.60
N ILE A 14 0.19 0.62 8.49
CA ILE A 14 0.59 2.03 8.39
C ILE A 14 1.41 2.26 7.11
N LEU A 15 2.39 1.39 6.85
CA LEU A 15 3.21 1.47 5.62
C LEU A 15 2.34 1.33 4.37
N GLY A 16 1.43 0.36 4.36
CA GLY A 16 0.50 0.14 3.25
C GLY A 16 -0.36 1.36 2.96
N ILE A 17 -1.01 1.92 3.99
CA ILE A 17 -1.86 3.11 3.85
C ILE A 17 -1.04 4.30 3.36
N THR A 18 0.16 4.48 3.89
CA THR A 18 1.04 5.60 3.50
C THR A 18 1.46 5.49 2.05
N VAL A 19 1.96 4.33 1.63
CA VAL A 19 2.39 4.10 0.25
C VAL A 19 1.21 4.21 -0.71
N TYR A 20 0.07 3.59 -0.38
CA TYR A 20 -1.13 3.67 -1.19
C TYR A 20 -1.62 5.11 -1.33
N GLY A 21 -1.72 5.86 -0.23
CA GLY A 21 -2.21 7.24 -0.21
C GLY A 21 -1.30 8.19 -0.99
N VAL A 22 0.02 8.11 -0.79
CA VAL A 22 0.99 8.92 -1.56
C VAL A 22 0.89 8.62 -3.05
N SER A 23 0.74 7.35 -3.43
CA SER A 23 0.49 6.98 -4.81
C SER A 23 -0.86 7.53 -5.30
N ASP A 24 -1.94 7.38 -4.55
CA ASP A 24 -3.27 7.83 -5.00
C ASP A 24 -3.34 9.35 -5.24
N MET A 25 -2.66 10.15 -4.41
CA MET A 25 -2.56 11.60 -4.62
C MET A 25 -1.87 12.00 -5.94
N LYS A 26 -1.03 11.12 -6.50
CA LYS A 26 -0.35 11.34 -7.78
C LYS A 26 -1.14 10.86 -9.00
N VAL A 27 -2.35 10.30 -8.83
CA VAL A 27 -3.22 9.86 -9.94
C VAL A 27 -3.38 10.96 -10.99
N GLY A 28 -3.68 12.19 -10.58
CA GLY A 28 -3.95 13.30 -11.50
C GLY A 28 -2.77 13.61 -12.43
N GLU A 29 -1.54 13.52 -11.94
CA GLU A 29 -0.34 13.83 -12.75
C GLU A 29 -0.12 12.81 -13.89
N TYR A 30 -0.58 11.57 -13.72
CA TYR A 30 -0.38 10.52 -14.72
C TYR A 30 -1.63 10.21 -15.55
N GLU A 31 -2.82 10.41 -14.99
CA GLU A 31 -4.09 10.07 -15.64
C GLU A 31 -4.77 11.27 -16.34
N ASP A 32 -4.30 12.50 -16.12
CA ASP A 32 -4.74 13.65 -16.90
C ASP A 32 -4.21 13.62 -18.34
N ALA A 33 -4.86 14.38 -19.23
CA ALA A 33 -4.56 14.40 -20.66
C ALA A 33 -3.07 14.67 -20.95
N SER A 34 -2.43 15.60 -20.22
CA SER A 34 -0.99 15.87 -20.35
C SER A 34 -0.13 14.68 -19.92
N GLY A 35 -0.49 14.01 -18.81
CA GLY A 35 0.22 12.81 -18.34
C GLY A 35 0.06 11.60 -19.26
N ILE A 36 -1.05 11.50 -20.00
CA ILE A 36 -1.22 10.48 -21.05
C ILE A 36 -0.33 10.77 -22.26
N PHE A 37 -0.27 12.04 -22.72
CA PHE A 37 0.58 12.42 -23.85
C PHE A 37 2.07 12.27 -23.53
N ASP A 38 2.52 12.70 -22.35
CA ASP A 38 3.92 12.57 -21.94
C ASP A 38 4.36 11.10 -21.91
N ARG A 39 3.52 10.19 -21.39
CA ARG A 39 3.80 8.74 -21.39
C ARG A 39 3.82 8.10 -22.78
N ALA A 40 3.08 8.65 -23.74
CA ALA A 40 3.07 8.15 -25.10
C ALA A 40 4.30 8.60 -25.90
N LEU A 41 4.96 9.67 -25.45
CA LEU A 41 6.06 10.33 -26.16
C LEU A 41 7.43 10.14 -25.48
N ASP A 42 7.46 9.73 -24.22
CA ASP A 42 8.68 9.58 -23.42
C ASP A 42 8.68 8.28 -22.58
N ASP A 43 9.67 7.41 -22.86
CA ASP A 43 9.89 6.15 -22.15
C ASP A 43 10.16 6.36 -20.65
N SER A 44 10.78 7.49 -20.27
CA SER A 44 11.07 7.81 -18.87
C SER A 44 9.80 8.14 -18.09
N ALA A 45 8.83 8.80 -18.73
CA ALA A 45 7.51 9.06 -18.17
C ALA A 45 6.72 7.75 -18.02
N GLN A 46 6.83 6.84 -18.99
CA GLN A 46 6.22 5.52 -18.93
C GLN A 46 6.79 4.67 -17.78
N GLN A 47 8.11 4.67 -17.59
CA GLN A 47 8.76 3.97 -16.48
C GLN A 47 8.34 4.55 -15.13
N THR A 48 8.26 5.88 -15.03
CA THR A 48 7.80 6.58 -13.82
C THR A 48 6.37 6.18 -13.46
N TYR A 49 5.47 6.12 -14.45
CA TYR A 49 4.10 5.65 -14.26
C TYR A 49 4.03 4.18 -13.82
N SER A 50 4.82 3.30 -14.43
CA SER A 50 4.88 1.89 -14.04
C SER A 50 5.33 1.71 -12.58
N ASN A 51 6.35 2.46 -12.16
CA ASN A 51 6.82 2.47 -10.77
C ASN A 51 5.74 2.98 -9.82
N TRP A 52 5.03 4.05 -10.20
CA TRP A 52 3.92 4.60 -9.45
C TRP A 52 2.78 3.58 -9.27
N GLN A 53 2.35 2.91 -10.35
CA GLN A 53 1.30 1.90 -10.32
C GLN A 53 1.71 0.69 -9.46
N THR A 54 2.98 0.29 -9.56
CA THR A 54 3.56 -0.77 -8.74
C THR A 54 3.55 -0.40 -7.26
N ALA A 55 3.94 0.83 -6.92
CA ALA A 55 3.88 1.33 -5.56
C ALA A 55 2.44 1.37 -5.02
N LYS A 56 1.47 1.85 -5.83
CA LYS A 56 0.05 1.86 -5.46
C LYS A 56 -0.44 0.45 -5.14
N THR A 57 -0.15 -0.51 -6.01
CA THR A 57 -0.54 -1.92 -5.83
C THR A 57 0.14 -2.54 -4.60
N GLY A 58 1.43 -2.29 -4.42
CA GLY A 58 2.18 -2.75 -3.25
C GLY A 58 1.62 -2.20 -1.93
N GLY A 59 1.28 -0.90 -1.89
CA GLY A 59 0.65 -0.26 -0.74
C GLY A 59 -0.71 -0.88 -0.39
N PHE A 60 -1.54 -1.18 -1.40
CA PHE A 60 -2.81 -1.87 -1.20
C PHE A 60 -2.62 -3.27 -0.58
N ILE A 61 -1.68 -4.05 -1.12
CA ILE A 61 -1.37 -5.39 -0.61
C ILE A 61 -0.85 -5.32 0.84
N LEU A 62 0.08 -4.41 1.12
CA LEU A 62 0.62 -4.19 2.46
C LEU A 62 -0.47 -3.84 3.48
N THR A 63 -1.42 -2.98 3.08
CA THR A 63 -2.57 -2.61 3.89
C THR A 63 -3.41 -3.84 4.26
N GLY A 64 -3.75 -4.66 3.26
CA GLY A 64 -4.54 -5.88 3.47
C GLY A 64 -3.82 -6.89 4.37
N VAL A 65 -2.53 -7.14 4.11
CA VAL A 65 -1.71 -8.06 4.93
C VAL A 65 -1.61 -7.56 6.37
N GLY A 66 -1.35 -6.26 6.57
CA GLY A 66 -1.29 -5.64 7.90
C GLY A 66 -2.61 -5.77 8.67
N ALA A 67 -3.74 -5.52 8.01
CA ALA A 67 -5.06 -5.67 8.61
C ALA A 67 -5.35 -7.12 9.03
N VAL A 68 -5.06 -8.10 8.16
CA VAL A 68 -5.26 -9.53 8.47
C VAL A 68 -4.41 -9.96 9.67
N LEU A 69 -3.13 -9.56 9.70
CA LEU A 69 -2.24 -9.85 10.82
C LEU A 69 -2.75 -9.25 12.13
N LEU A 70 -3.24 -8.01 12.10
CA LEU A 70 -3.75 -7.34 13.28
C LEU A 70 -5.02 -8.01 13.82
N VAL A 71 -5.97 -8.36 12.94
CA VAL A 71 -7.22 -9.03 13.31
C VAL A 71 -6.96 -10.44 13.85
N THR A 72 -6.13 -11.22 13.15
CA THR A 72 -5.84 -12.60 13.56
C THR A 72 -5.12 -12.66 14.90
N SER A 73 -4.14 -11.77 15.14
CA SER A 73 -3.42 -11.70 16.40
C SER A 73 -4.28 -11.21 17.57
N THR A 74 -5.17 -10.25 17.35
CA THR A 74 -6.12 -9.80 18.39
C THR A 74 -7.15 -10.88 18.74
N ILE A 75 -7.66 -11.63 17.76
CA ILE A 75 -8.54 -12.78 18.02
C ILE A 75 -7.83 -13.87 18.82
N LEU A 76 -6.55 -14.16 18.50
CA LEU A 76 -5.76 -15.13 19.24
C LEU A 76 -5.61 -14.71 20.71
N ALA A 77 -5.22 -13.45 20.95
CA ALA A 77 -5.03 -12.92 22.30
C ALA A 77 -6.32 -12.95 23.13
N LEU A 78 -7.48 -12.69 22.50
CA LEU A 78 -8.79 -12.78 23.16
C LEU A 78 -9.19 -14.23 23.49
N LYS A 79 -8.77 -15.20 22.66
CA LYS A 79 -9.04 -16.61 22.91
C LYS A 79 -8.19 -17.15 24.05
N GLU A 80 -6.95 -16.69 24.18
CA GLU A 80 -6.04 -17.10 25.27
C GLU A 80 -6.41 -16.48 26.62
N SER A 81 -7.19 -15.39 26.64
CA SER A 81 -7.65 -14.72 27.87
C SER A 81 -9.00 -15.23 28.42
N SER A 82 -9.68 -16.13 27.70
CA SER A 82 -10.96 -16.75 28.08
C SER A 82 -10.77 -18.11 28.76
#